data_AF-A0A522FGL7-F1
#
_entry.id   AF-A0A522FGL7-F1
#
_cell.length_a   1.000
_cell.length_b   1.000
_cell.length_c   1.000
_cell.angle_alpha   90.00
_cell.angle_beta   90.00
_cell.angle_gamma   90.00
#
_symmetry.space_group_name_H-M   'P 1'
#
loop_
_entity.id
_entity.type
_entity.pdbx_description
1 polymer ?
#
loop_
_entity_poly.entity_id
_entity_poly.type
_entity_poly.pdbx_seq_one_letter_code
_entity_poly.pdbx_strand_id
1 'polypeptide(L)'
;MLRTVLSLIPDTLFDTTNAQTVANSPTRFTGYMSWVLYYARFSLNLFLLLKHTFGPELSESEKLSTTPYWDRFKTQWRMRKYTLLNDSLWGLANMVCFFWFVGSDGDLLTIFLLCFDLYSAYYEYAEEQCLYEQTNHDFDTQIAKLKQQLEDEKDISAKKDLYKRIKKLEKDQKECVRAWEHKKIGLISATVYAGGLLIAFVLATLPFLPIAAPTLLIITTIGATLCFALTVINNGMKQGLEVRGTYLSKIQAKSEYTQMIADFKQLLKGNAVINESEKILLFLEIKQCRAEEEYQQELVIYQTLHLVRTMIIQTMIPVLLFTSFLFLPMATGILVVGAALILAMMTHLLIEKLYKTEKTSFPEFDKVEYQAFCDNPDLWLDKPVINKNALFNEPKLPGRGEEVELQPLLNPKAI
;
A
#
# COMPACT_ATOMS: atom_id res chain seq x y z
N MET A 1 10.00 -24.28 20.68
CA MET A 1 8.90 -24.83 19.85
C MET A 1 9.38 -25.87 18.84
N LEU A 2 10.16 -25.52 17.80
CA LEU A 2 10.60 -26.46 16.75
C LEU A 2 11.36 -27.69 17.30
N ARG A 3 12.24 -27.48 18.30
CA ARG A 3 12.94 -28.55 19.03
C ARG A 3 12.00 -29.57 19.65
N THR A 4 10.92 -29.10 20.29
CA THR A 4 9.92 -29.95 20.94
C THR A 4 9.13 -30.76 19.90
N VAL A 5 8.77 -30.14 18.78
CA VAL A 5 8.09 -30.83 17.67
C VAL A 5 9.01 -31.89 17.05
N LEU A 6 10.27 -31.56 16.78
CA LEU A 6 11.26 -32.50 16.24
C LEU A 6 11.58 -33.66 17.20
N SER A 7 11.42 -33.48 18.51
CA SER A 7 11.57 -34.57 19.49
C SER A 7 10.38 -35.53 19.56
N LEU A 8 9.25 -35.17 18.94
CA LEU A 8 8.03 -36.00 18.90
C LEU A 8 7.91 -36.83 17.62
N ILE A 9 8.76 -36.57 16.62
CA ILE A 9 8.78 -37.30 15.36
C ILE A 9 9.62 -38.58 15.55
N PRO A 10 9.13 -39.77 15.15
CA PRO A 10 9.90 -41.01 15.26
C PRO A 10 11.22 -40.94 14.50
N ASP A 11 12.31 -41.41 15.12
CA ASP A 11 13.66 -41.43 14.53
C ASP A 11 13.77 -42.25 13.24
N THR A 12 12.76 -43.06 12.92
CA THR A 12 12.72 -43.92 11.74
C THR A 12 12.20 -43.22 10.48
N LEU A 13 11.52 -42.09 10.61
CA LEU A 13 10.84 -41.44 9.48
C LEU A 13 11.69 -40.41 8.75
N PHE A 14 12.71 -39.84 9.40
CA PHE A 14 13.56 -38.77 8.87
C PHE A 14 14.98 -38.82 9.44
N ASP A 15 15.89 -38.05 8.87
CA ASP A 15 17.19 -37.76 9.49
C ASP A 15 17.00 -36.79 10.68
N THR A 16 16.25 -37.26 11.69
CA THR A 16 15.85 -36.49 12.88
C THR A 16 17.06 -35.98 13.64
N THR A 17 18.17 -36.70 13.57
CA THR A 17 19.45 -36.32 14.19
C THR A 17 20.07 -35.12 13.48
N ASN A 18 20.10 -35.09 12.14
CA ASN A 18 20.52 -33.90 11.40
C ASN A 18 19.51 -32.76 11.57
N ALA A 19 18.21 -33.01 11.47
CA ALA A 19 17.19 -31.99 11.66
C ALA A 19 17.23 -31.37 13.06
N GLN A 20 17.43 -32.17 14.11
CA GLN A 20 17.65 -31.69 15.47
C GLN A 20 18.99 -30.98 15.61
N THR A 21 20.08 -31.45 14.99
CA THR A 21 21.38 -30.77 15.06
C THR A 21 21.31 -29.40 14.40
N VAL A 22 20.64 -29.30 13.25
CA VAL A 22 20.40 -28.04 12.53
C VAL A 22 19.46 -27.13 13.34
N ALA A 23 18.34 -27.65 13.84
CA ALA A 23 17.38 -26.87 14.63
C ALA A 23 17.90 -26.46 16.01
N ASN A 24 18.77 -27.27 16.62
CA ASN A 24 19.42 -27.01 17.91
C ASN A 24 20.75 -26.30 17.76
N SER A 25 21.21 -26.03 16.54
CA SER A 25 22.18 -24.98 16.32
C SER A 25 21.37 -23.67 16.30
N PRO A 26 21.24 -22.91 17.42
CA PRO A 26 20.90 -21.52 17.30
C PRO A 26 22.05 -20.94 16.50
N THR A 27 21.86 -20.83 15.18
CA THR A 27 22.85 -20.19 14.35
C THR A 27 22.96 -18.80 14.93
N ARG A 28 24.08 -18.49 15.61
CA ARG A 28 24.35 -17.16 16.17
C ARG A 28 23.94 -16.07 15.16
N PHE A 29 24.13 -16.38 13.89
CA PHE A 29 23.58 -15.70 12.74
C PHE A 29 22.08 -15.34 12.79
N THR A 30 21.14 -16.29 12.90
CA THR A 30 19.70 -15.98 12.95
C THR A 30 19.31 -15.19 14.19
N GLY A 31 19.96 -15.47 15.32
CA GLY A 31 19.80 -14.68 16.54
C GLY A 31 20.30 -13.23 16.41
N TYR A 32 21.42 -13.01 15.70
CA TYR A 32 21.87 -11.65 15.36
C TYR A 32 20.94 -10.98 14.35
N MET A 33 20.52 -11.70 13.30
CA MET A 33 19.61 -11.14 12.29
C MET A 33 18.27 -10.68 12.89
N SER A 34 17.74 -11.39 13.90
CA SER A 34 16.42 -11.09 14.47
C SER A 34 16.33 -9.71 15.11
N TRP A 35 17.42 -9.12 15.61
CA TRP A 35 17.42 -7.75 16.14
C TRP A 35 18.13 -6.76 15.19
N VAL A 36 19.20 -7.18 14.49
CA VAL A 36 19.92 -6.34 13.54
C VAL A 36 19.00 -5.79 12.45
N LEU A 37 18.07 -6.62 11.93
CA LEU A 37 17.13 -6.16 10.90
C LEU A 37 16.19 -5.06 11.40
N TYR A 38 15.73 -5.11 12.66
CA TYR A 38 14.91 -4.05 13.24
C TYR A 38 15.72 -2.76 13.43
N TYR A 39 16.95 -2.83 13.92
CA TYR A 39 17.78 -1.64 14.05
C TYR A 39 18.23 -1.07 12.70
N ALA A 40 18.41 -1.91 11.68
CA ALA A 40 18.64 -1.44 10.33
C ALA A 40 17.42 -0.68 9.79
N ARG A 41 16.21 -1.23 9.97
CA ARG A 41 14.95 -0.56 9.60
C ARG A 41 14.73 0.73 10.39
N PHE A 42 15.00 0.73 11.69
CA PHE A 42 14.99 1.91 12.55
C PHE A 42 15.94 2.97 12.02
N SER A 43 17.19 2.61 11.74
CA SER A 43 18.23 3.52 11.26
C SER A 43 17.88 4.14 9.92
N LEU A 44 17.29 3.37 8.99
CA LEU A 44 16.79 3.88 7.71
C LEU A 44 15.64 4.87 7.89
N ASN A 45 14.66 4.55 8.73
CA ASN A 45 13.53 5.45 9.01
C ASN A 45 13.98 6.73 9.72
N LEU A 46 14.93 6.62 10.66
CA LEU A 46 15.50 7.75 11.36
C LEU A 46 16.34 8.61 10.39
N PHE A 47 17.12 7.99 9.53
CA PHE A 47 17.87 8.67 8.48
C PHE A 47 16.94 9.42 7.53
N LEU A 48 15.86 8.80 7.05
CA LEU A 48 14.87 9.47 6.21
C LEU A 48 14.20 10.65 6.93
N LEU A 49 13.88 10.48 8.22
CA LEU A 49 13.33 11.57 9.03
C LEU A 49 14.30 12.75 9.08
N LEU A 50 15.58 12.50 9.38
CA LEU A 50 16.61 13.54 9.46
C LEU A 50 16.87 14.15 8.08
N LYS A 51 16.94 13.34 7.02
CA LYS A 51 17.13 13.78 5.63
C LYS A 51 16.02 14.72 5.20
N HIS A 52 14.75 14.39 5.42
CA HIS A 52 13.63 15.25 5.03
C HIS A 52 13.40 16.44 6.00
N THR A 53 14.07 16.45 7.14
CA THR A 53 14.04 17.59 8.08
C THR A 53 15.14 18.60 7.80
N PHE A 54 16.39 18.14 7.62
CA PHE A 54 17.59 18.98 7.56
C PHE A 54 18.41 18.83 6.27
N GLY A 55 18.04 17.91 5.38
CA GLY A 55 18.88 17.53 4.24
C GLY A 55 19.02 18.64 3.18
N PRO A 56 20.19 18.76 2.53
CA PRO A 56 20.45 19.76 1.48
C PRO A 56 19.72 19.44 0.15
N GLU A 57 19.29 18.18 -0.03
CA GLU A 57 18.54 17.67 -1.18
C GLU A 57 17.02 17.80 -0.99
N LEU A 58 16.56 18.92 -0.46
CA LEU A 58 15.15 19.27 -0.52
C LEU A 58 14.77 19.51 -1.98
N SER A 59 13.60 19.02 -2.39
CA SER A 59 13.07 19.29 -3.73
C SER A 59 12.98 20.81 -3.96
N GLU A 60 13.13 21.28 -5.20
CA GLU A 60 13.06 22.72 -5.54
C GLU A 60 11.77 23.37 -4.99
N SER A 61 10.65 22.64 -4.99
CA SER A 61 9.38 23.07 -4.40
C SER A 61 9.41 23.17 -2.87
N GLU A 62 10.14 22.28 -2.17
CA GLU A 62 10.35 22.35 -0.71
C GLU A 62 11.41 23.36 -0.30
N LYS A 63 12.33 23.73 -1.19
CA LYS A 63 13.25 24.87 -0.97
C LYS A 63 12.51 26.19 -1.11
N LEU A 64 11.53 26.26 -2.02
CA LEU A 64 10.65 27.42 -2.18
C LEU A 64 9.62 27.56 -1.05
N SER A 65 9.20 26.46 -0.42
CA SER A 65 8.28 26.54 0.70
C SER A 65 8.98 27.15 1.92
N THR A 66 8.54 28.32 2.34
CA THR A 66 9.00 29.02 3.56
C THR A 66 8.61 28.30 4.85
N THR A 67 8.35 27.00 4.80
CA THR A 67 7.92 26.20 5.94
C THR A 67 9.10 25.99 6.90
N PRO A 68 8.99 26.42 8.17
CA PRO A 68 10.03 26.25 9.18
C PRO A 68 10.44 24.79 9.37
N TYR A 69 11.72 24.55 9.71
CA TYR A 69 12.27 23.21 9.95
C TYR A 69 11.47 22.41 10.98
N TRP A 70 10.91 23.07 11.99
CA TRP A 70 10.14 22.43 13.03
C TRP A 70 8.81 21.84 12.52
N ASP A 71 8.15 22.52 11.60
CA ASP A 71 6.91 22.02 11.01
C ASP A 71 7.19 20.83 10.12
N ARG A 72 8.29 20.87 9.35
CA ARG A 72 8.78 19.72 8.56
C ARG A 72 9.09 18.53 9.46
N PHE A 73 9.83 18.76 10.55
CA PHE A 73 10.13 17.71 11.54
C PHE A 73 8.84 17.10 12.09
N LYS A 74 7.87 17.92 12.52
CA LYS A 74 6.57 17.44 13.02
C LYS A 74 5.84 16.59 11.98
N THR A 75 5.83 17.01 10.72
CA THR A 75 5.21 16.26 9.63
C THR A 75 5.91 14.91 9.43
N GLN A 76 7.25 14.90 9.34
CA GLN A 76 8.02 13.67 9.14
C GLN A 76 7.98 12.73 10.36
N TRP A 77 7.95 13.29 11.57
CA TRP A 77 7.78 12.57 12.83
C TRP A 77 6.41 11.93 12.91
N ARG A 78 5.34 12.67 12.58
CA ARG A 78 3.96 12.14 12.56
C ARG A 78 3.85 10.91 11.66
N MET A 79 4.52 10.91 10.51
CA MET A 79 4.52 9.78 9.57
C MET A 79 5.30 8.55 10.04
N ARG A 80 6.28 8.69 10.95
CA ARG A 80 7.24 7.61 11.27
C ARG A 80 7.29 7.20 12.74
N LYS A 81 6.69 7.96 13.65
CA LYS A 81 6.81 7.75 15.11
C LYS A 81 6.42 6.33 15.53
N TYR A 82 5.34 5.76 14.98
CA TYR A 82 4.90 4.40 15.30
C TYR A 82 5.86 3.35 14.75
N THR A 83 6.37 3.54 13.51
CA THR A 83 7.37 2.63 12.93
C THR A 83 8.68 2.65 13.72
N LEU A 84 9.18 3.84 14.07
CA LEU A 84 10.40 3.99 14.87
C LEU A 84 10.25 3.37 16.27
N LEU A 85 9.11 3.61 16.92
CA LEU A 85 8.83 3.06 18.24
C LEU A 85 8.73 1.54 18.17
N ASN A 86 7.96 1.01 17.23
CA ASN A 86 7.85 -0.43 16.96
C ASN A 86 9.23 -1.07 16.72
N ASP A 87 10.06 -0.47 15.87
CA ASP A 87 11.38 -1.01 15.54
C ASP A 87 12.33 -1.03 16.72
N SER A 88 12.29 0.04 17.53
CA SER A 88 13.11 0.13 18.73
C SER A 88 12.72 -0.91 19.79
N LEU A 89 11.42 -1.14 20.00
CA LEU A 89 10.92 -2.09 20.99
C LEU A 89 11.15 -3.53 20.56
N TRP A 90 10.83 -3.87 19.31
CA TRP A 90 11.10 -5.21 18.78
C TRP A 90 12.60 -5.51 18.68
N GLY A 91 13.41 -4.54 18.25
CA GLY A 91 14.87 -4.69 18.22
C GLY A 91 15.45 -4.94 19.61
N LEU A 92 15.03 -4.14 20.61
CA LEU A 92 15.45 -4.31 21.99
C LEU A 92 14.99 -5.64 22.57
N ALA A 93 13.72 -6.01 22.38
CA ALA A 93 13.19 -7.25 22.91
C ALA A 93 13.84 -8.48 22.29
N ASN A 94 14.06 -8.50 20.96
CA ASN A 94 14.76 -9.60 20.30
C ASN A 94 16.21 -9.71 20.77
N MET A 95 16.88 -8.56 20.99
CA MET A 95 18.22 -8.55 21.58
C MET A 95 18.19 -9.13 23.00
N VAL A 96 17.21 -8.74 23.81
CA VAL A 96 17.09 -9.22 25.19
C VAL A 96 16.77 -10.72 25.24
N CYS A 97 15.87 -11.19 24.39
CA CYS A 97 15.58 -12.61 24.21
C CYS A 97 16.81 -13.39 23.73
N PHE A 98 17.63 -12.82 22.86
CA PHE A 98 18.82 -13.51 22.36
C PHE A 98 19.91 -13.67 23.43
N PHE A 99 20.12 -12.65 24.27
CA PHE A 99 21.21 -12.66 25.25
C PHE A 99 20.81 -13.15 26.65
N TRP A 100 19.57 -12.94 27.08
CA TRP A 100 19.16 -13.15 28.48
C TRP A 100 17.99 -14.11 28.68
N PHE A 101 16.95 -14.07 27.84
CA PHE A 101 15.78 -14.94 28.06
C PHE A 101 15.87 -16.28 27.31
N VAL A 102 15.51 -17.37 27.99
CA VAL A 102 15.42 -18.71 27.39
C VAL A 102 14.07 -19.32 27.74
N GLY A 103 13.32 -19.78 26.74
CA GLY A 103 12.04 -20.45 26.96
C GLY A 103 10.88 -19.48 27.18
N SER A 104 10.03 -19.76 28.19
CA SER A 104 8.73 -19.12 28.41
C SER A 104 8.77 -17.61 28.61
N ASP A 105 9.89 -17.08 29.13
CA ASP A 105 10.03 -15.65 29.38
C ASP A 105 10.06 -14.85 28.07
N GLY A 106 10.63 -15.44 27.01
CA GLY A 106 10.62 -14.86 25.67
C GLY A 106 9.23 -14.85 25.03
N ASP A 107 8.43 -15.89 25.29
CA ASP A 107 7.04 -15.96 24.81
C ASP A 107 6.17 -14.89 25.49
N LEU A 108 6.34 -14.68 26.80
CA LEU A 108 5.64 -13.64 27.55
C LEU A 108 6.01 -12.23 27.04
N LEU A 109 7.30 -11.98 26.81
CA LEU A 109 7.75 -10.71 26.23
C LEU A 109 7.15 -10.48 24.83
N THR A 110 7.07 -11.53 24.02
CA THR A 110 6.47 -11.44 22.68
C THR A 110 4.98 -11.14 22.74
N ILE A 111 4.23 -11.75 23.66
CA ILE A 111 2.81 -11.42 23.90
C ILE A 111 2.67 -9.95 24.29
N PHE A 112 3.52 -9.45 25.18
CA PHE A 112 3.50 -8.04 25.58
C PHE A 112 3.73 -7.10 24.39
N LEU A 113 4.69 -7.40 23.51
CA LEU A 113 4.94 -6.62 22.30
C LEU A 113 3.77 -6.68 21.30
N LEU A 114 3.14 -7.85 21.12
CA LEU A 114 1.97 -7.96 20.25
C LEU A 114 0.76 -7.19 20.79
N CYS A 115 0.58 -7.12 22.11
CA CYS A 115 -0.39 -6.23 22.74
C CYS A 115 -0.05 -4.76 22.47
N PHE A 116 1.23 -4.39 22.53
CA PHE A 116 1.70 -3.06 22.21
C PHE A 116 1.48 -2.71 20.72
N ASP A 117 1.70 -3.65 19.79
CA ASP A 117 1.46 -3.47 18.36
C ASP A 117 -0.03 -3.22 18.09
N LEU A 118 -0.91 -4.01 18.71
CA LEU A 118 -2.36 -3.82 18.61
C LEU A 118 -2.79 -2.46 19.17
N TYR A 119 -2.27 -2.08 20.33
CA TYR A 119 -2.54 -0.78 20.94
C TYR A 119 -2.08 0.37 20.04
N SER A 120 -0.87 0.27 19.49
CA SER A 120 -0.31 1.29 18.60
C SER A 120 -1.10 1.42 17.30
N ALA A 121 -1.50 0.31 16.67
CA ALA A 121 -2.33 0.31 15.47
C ALA A 121 -3.72 0.93 15.72
N TYR A 122 -4.33 0.61 16.86
CA TYR A 122 -5.59 1.23 17.27
C TYR A 122 -5.44 2.75 17.51
N TYR A 123 -4.38 3.15 18.19
CA TYR A 123 -4.15 4.56 18.50
C TYR A 123 -3.82 5.38 17.24
N GLU A 124 -3.03 4.83 16.31
CA GLU A 124 -2.78 5.43 14.99
C GLU A 124 -4.08 5.63 14.21
N TYR A 125 -4.97 4.63 14.22
CA TYR A 125 -6.30 4.76 13.61
C TYR A 125 -7.11 5.90 14.22
N ALA A 126 -7.17 6.00 15.55
CA ALA A 126 -7.93 7.03 16.25
C ALA A 126 -7.38 8.45 15.99
N GLU A 127 -6.06 8.60 15.99
CA GLU A 127 -5.40 9.88 15.68
C GLU A 127 -5.72 10.35 14.26
N GLU A 128 -5.59 9.45 13.28
CA GLU A 128 -5.81 9.76 11.88
C GLU A 128 -7.27 10.04 11.54
N GLN A 129 -8.21 9.35 12.19
CA GLN A 129 -9.64 9.65 12.10
C GLN A 129 -9.94 11.07 12.61
N CYS A 130 -9.37 11.46 13.75
CA CYS A 130 -9.56 12.81 14.31
C CYS A 130 -8.98 13.89 13.39
N LEU A 131 -7.80 13.66 12.81
CA LEU A 131 -7.18 14.58 11.85
C LEU A 131 -8.03 14.75 10.57
N TYR A 132 -8.58 13.65 10.06
CA TYR A 132 -9.48 13.69 8.91
C TYR A 132 -10.73 14.52 9.21
N GLU A 133 -11.39 14.28 10.34
CA GLU A 133 -12.59 15.03 10.74
C GLU A 133 -12.32 16.54 10.87
N GLN A 134 -11.19 16.90 11.49
CA GLN A 134 -10.76 18.31 11.57
C GLN A 134 -10.53 18.93 10.20
N THR A 135 -9.84 18.21 9.31
CA THR A 135 -9.53 18.69 7.96
C THR A 135 -10.80 18.84 7.12
N ASN A 136 -11.72 17.88 7.20
CA ASN A 136 -12.99 17.96 6.48
C ASN A 136 -13.88 19.10 7.01
N HIS A 137 -13.90 19.32 8.33
CA HIS A 137 -14.61 20.45 8.93
C HIS A 137 -14.05 21.81 8.50
N ASP A 138 -12.73 21.92 8.35
CA ASP A 138 -12.09 23.12 7.82
C ASP A 138 -12.49 23.39 6.36
N PHE A 139 -12.53 22.35 5.51
CA PHE A 139 -13.07 22.46 4.15
C PHE A 139 -14.52 22.96 4.14
N ASP A 140 -15.40 22.35 4.94
CA ASP A 140 -16.81 22.76 5.03
C ASP A 140 -16.94 24.23 5.46
N THR A 141 -16.13 24.65 6.44
CA THR A 141 -16.12 26.03 6.94
C THR A 141 -15.64 27.02 5.88
N GLN A 142 -14.58 26.69 5.13
CA GLN A 142 -14.07 27.55 4.06
C GLN A 142 -15.03 27.64 2.88
N ILE A 143 -15.63 26.53 2.48
CA ILE A 143 -16.65 26.48 1.42
C ILE A 143 -17.87 27.31 1.82
N ALA A 144 -18.35 27.18 3.06
CA ALA A 144 -19.47 27.97 3.57
C ALA A 144 -19.17 29.48 3.55
N LYS A 145 -17.98 29.89 4.01
CA LYS A 145 -17.54 31.30 3.97
C LYS A 145 -17.47 31.85 2.55
N LEU A 146 -16.93 31.09 1.60
CA LEU A 146 -16.86 31.52 0.20
C LEU A 146 -18.25 31.58 -0.46
N LYS A 147 -19.15 30.65 -0.11
CA LYS A 147 -20.55 30.68 -0.59
C LYS A 147 -21.29 31.92 -0.08
N GLN A 148 -21.09 32.29 1.19
CA GLN A 148 -21.62 33.53 1.73
C GLN A 148 -21.05 34.76 0.99
N GLN A 149 -19.73 34.81 0.77
CA GLN A 149 -19.10 35.89 -0.01
C GLN A 149 -19.63 35.96 -1.45
N LEU A 150 -19.97 34.82 -2.06
CA LEU A 150 -20.53 34.75 -3.42
C LEU A 150 -21.94 35.37 -3.49
N GLU A 151 -22.75 35.21 -2.44
CA GLU A 151 -24.09 35.81 -2.33
C GLU A 151 -24.02 37.33 -2.15
N ASP A 152 -23.09 37.81 -1.32
CA ASP A 152 -22.91 39.22 -0.98
C ASP A 152 -22.23 40.04 -2.10
N GLU A 153 -21.40 39.40 -2.92
CA GLU A 153 -20.66 40.05 -4.01
C GLU A 153 -21.63 40.58 -5.09
N LYS A 154 -21.32 41.72 -5.69
CA LYS A 154 -22.13 42.32 -6.78
C LYS A 154 -21.40 42.28 -8.12
N ASP A 155 -20.08 42.27 -8.11
CA ASP A 155 -19.29 42.19 -9.34
C ASP A 155 -19.34 40.78 -9.96
N ILE A 156 -19.70 40.72 -11.24
CA ILE A 156 -19.79 39.46 -12.01
C ILE A 156 -18.41 38.81 -12.15
N SER A 157 -17.34 39.60 -12.28
CA SER A 157 -15.98 39.05 -12.40
C SER A 157 -15.54 38.41 -11.09
N ALA A 158 -15.68 39.12 -9.96
CA ALA A 158 -15.41 38.59 -8.63
C ALA A 158 -16.23 37.32 -8.30
N LYS A 159 -17.53 37.29 -8.68
CA LYS A 159 -18.36 36.08 -8.54
C LYS A 159 -17.79 34.87 -9.28
N LYS A 160 -17.33 35.08 -10.51
CA LYS A 160 -16.75 34.00 -11.33
C LYS A 160 -15.50 33.43 -10.66
N ASP A 161 -14.67 34.27 -10.05
CA ASP A 161 -13.47 33.83 -9.35
C ASP A 161 -13.76 33.13 -8.02
N LEU A 162 -14.73 33.62 -7.24
CA LEU A 162 -15.21 32.94 -6.03
C LEU A 162 -15.79 31.56 -6.37
N TYR A 163 -16.59 31.46 -7.42
CA TYR A 163 -17.15 30.19 -7.88
C TYR A 163 -16.05 29.18 -8.26
N LYS A 164 -15.00 29.63 -8.96
CA LYS A 164 -13.83 28.78 -9.27
C LYS A 164 -13.12 28.29 -8.00
N ARG A 165 -12.96 29.16 -6.99
CA ARG A 165 -12.34 28.79 -5.70
C ARG A 165 -13.17 27.75 -4.95
N ILE A 166 -14.49 27.93 -4.90
CA ILE A 166 -15.43 26.97 -4.29
C ILE A 166 -15.31 25.62 -4.99
N LYS A 167 -15.40 25.60 -6.33
CA LYS A 167 -15.30 24.36 -7.12
C LYS A 167 -13.96 23.65 -6.90
N LYS A 168 -12.86 24.42 -6.76
CA LYS A 168 -11.54 23.86 -6.44
C LYS A 168 -11.52 23.23 -5.05
N LEU A 169 -11.98 23.94 -4.01
CA LEU A 169 -12.05 23.38 -2.65
C LEU A 169 -12.95 22.16 -2.56
N GLU A 170 -14.09 22.14 -3.26
CA GLU A 170 -14.97 20.97 -3.33
C GLU A 170 -14.27 19.78 -4.02
N LYS A 171 -13.41 20.03 -5.02
CA LYS A 171 -12.56 18.99 -5.63
C LYS A 171 -11.53 18.47 -4.62
N ASP A 172 -10.80 19.37 -3.97
CA ASP A 172 -9.76 19.04 -2.98
C ASP A 172 -10.36 18.28 -1.78
N GLN A 173 -11.56 18.67 -1.32
CA GLN A 173 -12.31 17.96 -0.28
C GLN A 173 -12.67 16.53 -0.73
N LYS A 174 -13.19 16.35 -1.96
CA LYS A 174 -13.49 15.02 -2.49
C LYS A 174 -12.25 14.15 -2.63
N GLU A 175 -11.10 14.73 -2.96
CA GLU A 175 -9.81 14.01 -2.97
C GLU A 175 -9.38 13.61 -1.56
N CYS A 176 -9.53 14.51 -0.57
CA CYS A 176 -9.27 14.22 0.83
C CYS A 176 -10.12 13.06 1.36
N VAL A 177 -11.44 13.07 1.10
CA VAL A 177 -12.36 11.98 1.48
C VAL A 177 -11.93 10.64 0.88
N ARG A 178 -11.57 10.62 -0.40
CA ARG A 178 -11.13 9.40 -1.08
C ARG A 178 -9.79 8.88 -0.56
N ALA A 179 -8.83 9.78 -0.34
CA ALA A 179 -7.55 9.45 0.28
C ALA A 179 -7.76 8.88 1.70
N TRP A 180 -8.71 9.45 2.46
CA TRP A 180 -9.09 8.96 3.77
C TRP A 180 -9.69 7.55 3.71
N GLU A 181 -10.67 7.30 2.84
CA GLU A 181 -11.28 5.97 2.69
C GLU A 181 -10.23 4.90 2.39
N HIS A 182 -9.28 5.21 1.51
CA HIS A 182 -8.17 4.33 1.19
C HIS A 182 -7.28 4.07 2.42
N LYS A 183 -6.86 5.13 3.12
CA LYS A 183 -6.02 5.04 4.32
C LYS A 183 -6.72 4.28 5.45
N LYS A 184 -8.02 4.52 5.64
CA LYS A 184 -8.88 3.88 6.64
C LYS A 184 -8.88 2.35 6.49
N ILE A 185 -9.02 1.84 5.26
CA ILE A 185 -8.99 0.38 5.03
C ILE A 185 -7.61 -0.19 5.39
N GLY A 186 -6.52 0.52 5.04
CA GLY A 186 -5.17 0.13 5.43
C GLY A 186 -4.97 0.06 6.95
N LEU A 187 -5.46 1.06 7.69
CA LEU A 187 -5.38 1.12 9.15
C LEU A 187 -6.23 0.04 9.83
N ILE A 188 -7.47 -0.18 9.37
CA ILE A 188 -8.33 -1.27 9.87
C ILE A 188 -7.66 -2.62 9.64
N SER A 189 -7.12 -2.84 8.43
CA SER A 189 -6.41 -4.08 8.09
C SER A 189 -5.19 -4.29 8.97
N ALA A 190 -4.44 -3.24 9.31
CA ALA A 190 -3.30 -3.32 10.22
C ALA A 190 -3.73 -3.71 11.65
N THR A 191 -4.81 -3.11 12.17
CA THR A 191 -5.37 -3.44 13.49
C THR A 191 -5.88 -4.89 13.55
N VAL A 192 -6.63 -5.33 12.53
CA VAL A 192 -7.12 -6.72 12.42
C VAL A 192 -5.95 -7.70 12.32
N TYR A 193 -4.92 -7.36 11.55
CA TYR A 193 -3.72 -8.17 11.45
C TYR A 193 -2.99 -8.30 12.80
N ALA A 194 -2.78 -7.18 13.52
CA ALA A 194 -2.13 -7.21 14.83
C ALA A 194 -2.91 -8.03 15.85
N GLY A 195 -4.24 -7.86 15.90
CA GLY A 195 -5.11 -8.64 16.78
C GLY A 195 -5.13 -10.13 16.41
N GLY A 196 -5.20 -10.45 15.12
CA GLY A 196 -5.13 -11.83 14.62
C GLY A 196 -3.79 -12.48 14.96
N LEU A 197 -2.67 -11.75 14.79
CA LEU A 197 -1.33 -12.25 15.09
C LEU A 197 -1.15 -12.49 16.59
N LEU A 198 -1.67 -11.61 17.45
CA LEU A 198 -1.70 -11.80 18.90
C LEU A 198 -2.45 -13.10 19.27
N ILE A 199 -3.66 -13.30 18.74
CA ILE A 199 -4.45 -14.51 19.00
C ILE A 199 -3.71 -15.76 18.49
N ALA A 200 -3.19 -15.70 17.27
CA ALA A 200 -2.46 -16.81 16.65
C ALA A 200 -1.21 -17.17 17.47
N PHE A 201 -0.48 -16.17 17.95
CA PHE A 201 0.71 -16.37 18.77
C PHE A 201 0.35 -16.94 20.14
N VAL A 202 -0.66 -16.38 20.84
CA VAL A 202 -1.13 -16.91 22.12
C VAL A 202 -1.59 -18.36 22.01
N LEU A 203 -2.24 -18.74 20.90
CA LEU A 203 -2.56 -20.14 20.61
C LEU A 203 -1.28 -20.97 20.42
N ALA A 204 -0.34 -20.49 19.61
CA ALA A 204 0.92 -21.20 19.36
C ALA A 204 1.74 -21.41 20.64
N THR A 205 1.75 -20.40 21.52
CA THR A 205 2.56 -20.39 22.72
C THR A 205 1.78 -20.71 23.98
N LEU A 206 0.54 -21.24 23.91
CA LEU A 206 -0.37 -21.44 25.06
C LEU A 206 0.40 -21.70 26.37
N PRO A 207 0.63 -20.66 27.19
CA PRO A 207 1.93 -20.59 27.85
C PRO A 207 2.08 -21.46 29.10
N PHE A 208 1.03 -22.12 29.58
CA PHE A 208 1.07 -22.71 30.93
C PHE A 208 0.20 -23.96 31.14
N LEU A 209 -0.19 -24.68 30.08
CA LEU A 209 -1.04 -25.86 30.25
C LEU A 209 -0.22 -27.15 30.19
N PRO A 210 -0.33 -28.06 31.18
CA PRO A 210 0.22 -29.41 31.10
C PRO A 210 -0.63 -30.24 30.13
N ILE A 211 -0.51 -29.94 28.85
CA ILE A 211 -1.22 -30.61 27.77
C ILE A 211 -0.38 -31.80 27.30
N ALA A 212 -1.04 -32.91 26.98
CA ALA A 212 -0.40 -34.04 26.32
C ALA A 212 0.34 -33.59 25.05
N ALA A 213 1.55 -34.14 24.83
CA ALA A 213 2.42 -33.75 23.72
C ALA A 213 1.76 -33.75 22.32
N PRO A 214 0.86 -34.69 21.96
CA PRO A 214 0.18 -34.67 20.66
C PRO A 214 -0.71 -33.43 20.47
N THR A 215 -1.45 -33.05 21.52
CA THR A 215 -2.33 -31.88 21.47
C THR A 215 -1.53 -30.59 21.40
N LEU A 216 -0.39 -30.50 22.11
CA LEU A 216 0.54 -29.37 22.00
C LEU A 216 1.06 -29.20 20.55
N LEU A 217 1.41 -30.30 19.89
CA LEU A 217 1.87 -30.29 18.49
C LEU A 217 0.77 -29.77 17.55
N ILE A 218 -0.48 -30.23 17.70
CA ILE A 218 -1.61 -29.78 16.89
C ILE A 218 -1.84 -28.27 17.07
N ILE A 219 -1.95 -27.81 18.32
CA ILE A 219 -2.21 -26.39 18.62
C ILE A 219 -1.08 -25.49 18.10
N THR A 220 0.17 -25.89 18.35
CA THR A 220 1.38 -25.24 17.82
C THR A 220 1.32 -25.08 16.30
N THR A 221 0.97 -26.16 15.61
CA THR A 221 0.89 -26.19 14.15
C THR A 221 -0.21 -25.27 13.65
N ILE A 222 -1.38 -25.26 14.31
CA ILE A 222 -2.48 -24.36 13.99
C ILE A 222 -2.06 -22.90 14.18
N GLY A 223 -1.46 -22.55 15.32
CA GLY A 223 -0.99 -21.19 15.60
C GLY A 223 0.04 -20.71 14.58
N ALA A 224 1.05 -21.53 14.28
CA ALA A 224 2.07 -21.22 13.27
C ALA A 224 1.47 -21.05 11.86
N THR A 225 0.55 -21.93 11.48
CA THR A 225 -0.17 -21.85 10.19
C THR A 225 -1.00 -20.57 10.11
N LEU A 226 -1.67 -20.20 11.20
CA LEU A 226 -2.48 -18.99 11.28
C LEU A 226 -1.60 -17.73 11.19
N CYS A 227 -0.47 -17.67 11.92
CA CYS A 227 0.51 -16.57 11.80
C CYS A 227 1.01 -16.38 10.36
N PHE A 228 1.34 -17.49 9.69
CA PHE A 228 1.76 -17.47 8.30
C PHE A 228 0.65 -16.99 7.36
N ALA A 229 -0.55 -17.57 7.47
CA ALA A 229 -1.70 -17.20 6.65
C ALA A 229 -2.08 -15.71 6.82
N LEU A 230 -2.16 -15.23 8.05
CA LEU A 230 -2.42 -13.83 8.36
C LEU A 230 -1.36 -12.89 7.77
N THR A 231 -0.09 -13.30 7.78
CA THR A 231 1.01 -12.52 7.21
C THR A 231 0.90 -12.44 5.67
N VAL A 232 0.60 -13.56 5.01
CA VAL A 232 0.36 -13.60 3.56
C VAL A 232 -0.85 -12.74 3.18
N ILE A 233 -1.96 -12.88 3.90
CA ILE A 233 -3.18 -12.11 3.68
C ILE A 233 -2.91 -10.61 3.88
N ASN A 234 -2.26 -10.21 4.98
CA ASN A 234 -1.95 -8.81 5.26
C ASN A 234 -1.06 -8.17 4.18
N ASN A 235 0.01 -8.86 3.78
CA ASN A 235 0.88 -8.37 2.71
C ASN A 235 0.12 -8.25 1.38
N GLY A 236 -0.74 -9.24 1.10
CA GLY A 236 -1.59 -9.25 -0.07
C GLY A 236 -2.62 -8.12 -0.09
N MET A 237 -3.26 -7.85 1.06
CA MET A 237 -4.18 -6.73 1.23
C MET A 237 -3.48 -5.39 1.05
N LYS A 238 -2.31 -5.18 1.64
CA LYS A 238 -1.54 -3.92 1.49
C LYS A 238 -1.22 -3.62 0.03
N GLN A 239 -0.69 -4.59 -0.69
CA GLN A 239 -0.39 -4.41 -2.12
C GLN A 239 -1.66 -4.34 -2.98
N GLY A 240 -2.72 -5.08 -2.62
CA GLY A 240 -4.01 -5.00 -3.30
C GLY A 240 -4.69 -3.64 -3.14
N LEU A 241 -4.50 -2.98 -1.98
CA LEU A 241 -4.93 -1.61 -1.78
C LEU A 241 -4.23 -0.67 -2.77
N GLU A 242 -2.91 -0.75 -2.93
CA GLU A 242 -2.18 0.08 -3.90
C GLU A 242 -2.73 -0.07 -5.32
N VAL A 243 -2.97 -1.31 -5.76
CA VAL A 243 -3.59 -1.59 -7.07
C VAL A 243 -5.00 -0.97 -7.17
N ARG A 244 -5.82 -1.10 -6.12
CA ARG A 244 -7.15 -0.49 -6.07
C ARG A 244 -7.06 1.04 -6.14
N GLY A 245 -6.10 1.65 -5.47
CA GLY A 245 -5.85 3.09 -5.51
C GLY A 245 -5.60 3.56 -6.95
N THR A 246 -4.65 2.93 -7.64
CA THR A 246 -4.35 3.22 -9.05
C THR A 246 -5.55 2.97 -9.97
N TYR A 247 -6.31 1.90 -9.72
CA TYR A 247 -7.52 1.62 -10.49
C TYR A 247 -8.60 2.71 -10.32
N LEU A 248 -8.79 3.22 -9.10
CA LEU A 248 -9.69 4.35 -8.86
C LEU A 248 -9.19 5.63 -9.55
N SER A 249 -7.88 5.87 -9.55
CA SER A 249 -7.27 6.97 -10.32
C SER A 249 -7.52 6.84 -11.82
N LYS A 250 -7.46 5.62 -12.39
CA LYS A 250 -7.86 5.36 -13.79
C LYS A 250 -9.31 5.77 -14.05
N ILE A 251 -10.25 5.34 -13.19
CA ILE A 251 -11.67 5.69 -13.34
C ILE A 251 -11.87 7.20 -13.28
N GLN A 252 -11.19 7.89 -12.34
CA GLN A 252 -11.27 9.34 -12.23
C GLN A 252 -10.71 10.02 -13.49
N ALA A 253 -9.52 9.64 -13.94
CA ALA A 253 -8.91 10.21 -15.15
C ALA A 253 -9.85 10.07 -16.36
N LYS A 254 -10.49 8.90 -16.52
CA LYS A 254 -11.50 8.67 -17.56
C LYS A 254 -12.74 9.55 -17.42
N SER A 255 -13.23 9.74 -16.20
CA SER A 255 -14.36 10.62 -15.93
C SER A 255 -14.02 12.08 -16.25
N GLU A 256 -12.84 12.55 -15.85
CA GLU A 256 -12.36 13.91 -16.13
C GLU A 256 -12.15 14.12 -17.63
N TYR A 257 -11.57 13.14 -18.33
CA TYR A 257 -11.44 13.12 -19.78
C TYR A 257 -12.80 13.22 -20.49
N THR A 258 -13.78 12.42 -20.07
CA THR A 258 -15.13 12.42 -20.66
C THR A 258 -15.83 13.76 -20.43
N GLN A 259 -15.66 14.35 -19.23
CA GLN A 259 -16.20 15.65 -18.90
C GLN A 259 -15.56 16.76 -19.75
N MET A 260 -14.23 16.76 -19.92
CA MET A 260 -13.54 17.76 -20.74
C MET A 260 -13.99 17.68 -22.22
N ILE A 261 -14.22 16.48 -22.76
CA ILE A 261 -14.79 16.33 -24.11
C ILE A 261 -16.21 16.89 -24.18
N ALA A 262 -17.04 16.66 -23.17
CA ALA A 262 -18.40 17.22 -23.11
C ALA A 262 -18.37 18.76 -23.06
N ASP A 263 -17.49 19.33 -22.23
CA ASP A 263 -17.28 20.78 -22.12
C ASP A 263 -16.79 21.36 -23.46
N PHE A 264 -15.85 20.68 -24.13
CA PHE A 264 -15.37 21.07 -25.47
C PHE A 264 -16.50 21.08 -26.51
N LYS A 265 -17.37 20.06 -26.52
CA LYS A 265 -18.54 20.02 -27.40
C LYS A 265 -19.53 21.15 -27.11
N GLN A 266 -19.73 21.49 -25.84
CA GLN A 266 -20.59 22.60 -25.46
C GLN A 266 -20.02 23.93 -25.97
N LEU A 267 -18.70 24.11 -25.89
CA LEU A 267 -18.00 25.26 -26.45
C LEU A 267 -18.11 25.33 -27.99
N LEU A 268 -18.10 24.19 -28.69
CA LEU A 268 -18.32 24.19 -30.14
C LEU A 268 -19.75 24.58 -30.55
N LYS A 269 -20.75 24.23 -29.75
CA LYS A 269 -22.18 24.53 -30.03
C LYS A 269 -22.56 25.97 -29.67
N GLY A 270 -21.92 26.55 -28.66
CA GLY A 270 -22.11 27.96 -28.32
C GLY A 270 -21.45 28.83 -29.39
N ASN A 271 -22.24 29.49 -30.24
CA ASN A 271 -21.82 30.45 -31.29
C ASN A 271 -21.03 31.69 -30.76
N ALA A 272 -20.49 31.63 -29.54
CA ALA A 272 -19.58 32.64 -29.03
C ALA A 272 -18.29 32.63 -29.86
N VAL A 273 -17.79 33.83 -30.17
CA VAL A 273 -16.45 34.04 -30.75
C VAL A 273 -15.41 33.60 -29.71
N ILE A 274 -15.26 32.30 -29.53
CA ILE A 274 -14.31 31.69 -28.62
C ILE A 274 -12.94 31.81 -29.25
N ASN A 275 -11.99 32.32 -28.46
CA ASN A 275 -10.60 32.47 -28.86
C ASN A 275 -10.04 31.09 -29.25
N GLU A 276 -9.45 30.97 -30.44
CA GLU A 276 -8.83 29.73 -30.93
C GLU A 276 -7.82 29.16 -29.93
N SER A 277 -7.16 30.05 -29.18
CA SER A 277 -6.23 29.70 -28.10
C SER A 277 -6.89 28.88 -26.98
N GLU A 278 -8.15 29.16 -26.61
CA GLU A 278 -8.86 28.41 -25.56
C GLU A 278 -9.24 27.01 -26.04
N LYS A 279 -9.60 26.87 -27.31
CA LYS A 279 -9.88 25.56 -27.92
C LYS A 279 -8.62 24.70 -28.00
N ILE A 280 -7.50 25.29 -28.39
CA ILE A 280 -6.20 24.62 -28.43
C ILE A 280 -5.78 24.20 -27.03
N LEU A 281 -5.94 25.07 -26.03
CA LEU A 281 -5.62 24.74 -24.64
C LEU A 281 -6.44 23.55 -24.13
N LEU A 282 -7.77 23.58 -24.32
CA LEU A 282 -8.64 22.50 -23.88
C LEU A 282 -8.36 21.19 -24.63
N PHE A 283 -8.00 21.26 -25.92
CA PHE A 283 -7.55 20.09 -26.67
C PHE A 283 -6.26 19.49 -26.08
N LEU A 284 -5.29 20.32 -25.71
CA LEU A 284 -4.05 19.86 -25.07
C LEU A 284 -4.32 19.24 -23.71
N GLU A 285 -5.22 19.81 -22.91
CA GLU A 285 -5.67 19.23 -21.64
C GLU A 285 -6.35 17.87 -21.84
N ILE A 286 -7.23 17.74 -22.83
CA ILE A 286 -7.87 16.47 -23.20
C ILE A 286 -6.82 15.43 -23.61
N LYS A 287 -5.83 15.83 -24.42
CA LYS A 287 -4.73 14.95 -24.85
C LYS A 287 -3.86 14.53 -23.66
N GLN A 288 -3.60 15.42 -22.72
CA GLN A 288 -2.90 15.11 -21.47
C GLN A 288 -3.70 14.12 -20.60
N CYS A 289 -4.99 14.37 -20.38
CA CYS A 289 -5.85 13.46 -19.60
C CYS A 289 -5.94 12.07 -20.24
N ARG A 290 -5.98 11.99 -21.58
CA ARG A 290 -5.92 10.73 -22.30
C ARG A 290 -4.59 10.01 -22.07
N ALA A 291 -3.47 10.70 -22.21
CA ALA A 291 -2.14 10.13 -21.97
C ALA A 291 -2.01 9.64 -20.52
N GLU A 292 -2.60 10.35 -19.56
CA GLU A 292 -2.67 9.94 -18.17
C GLU A 292 -3.55 8.69 -17.98
N GLU A 293 -4.72 8.60 -18.62
CA GLU A 293 -5.56 7.39 -18.58
C GLU A 293 -4.79 6.16 -19.10
N GLU A 294 -4.12 6.30 -20.25
CA GLU A 294 -3.31 5.25 -20.87
C GLU A 294 -2.16 4.82 -19.92
N TYR A 295 -1.46 5.80 -19.33
CA TYR A 295 -0.41 5.54 -18.34
C TYR A 295 -0.95 4.79 -17.10
N GLN A 296 -2.07 5.24 -16.53
CA GLN A 296 -2.68 4.60 -15.35
C GLN A 296 -3.14 3.18 -15.68
N GLN A 297 -3.64 2.93 -16.89
CA GLN A 297 -4.01 1.59 -17.32
C GLN A 297 -2.81 0.63 -17.37
N GLU A 298 -1.69 1.06 -17.95
CA GLU A 298 -0.48 0.25 -17.96
C GLU A 298 0.08 0.04 -16.55
N LEU A 299 0.01 1.09 -15.70
CA LEU A 299 0.43 1.01 -14.31
C LEU A 299 -0.39 0.01 -13.49
N VAL A 300 -1.70 -0.09 -13.71
CA VAL A 300 -2.56 -1.11 -13.07
C VAL A 300 -2.10 -2.52 -13.45
N ILE A 301 -1.78 -2.76 -14.71
CA ILE A 301 -1.29 -4.08 -15.18
C ILE A 301 0.04 -4.41 -14.51
N TYR A 302 0.99 -3.46 -14.54
CA TYR A 302 2.29 -3.60 -13.89
C TYR A 302 2.17 -3.93 -12.40
N GLN A 303 1.38 -3.15 -11.65
CA GLN A 303 1.19 -3.37 -10.22
C GLN A 303 0.48 -4.68 -9.92
N THR A 304 -0.48 -5.09 -10.75
CA THR A 304 -1.17 -6.39 -10.61
C THR A 304 -0.19 -7.56 -10.80
N LEU A 305 0.68 -7.50 -11.82
CA LEU A 305 1.71 -8.52 -12.03
C LEU A 305 2.72 -8.54 -10.88
N HIS A 306 3.12 -7.37 -10.39
CA HIS A 306 4.02 -7.24 -9.26
C HIS A 306 3.40 -7.82 -7.97
N LEU A 307 2.11 -7.58 -7.72
CA LEU A 307 1.33 -8.14 -6.62
C LEU A 307 1.33 -9.66 -6.67
N VAL A 308 0.93 -10.25 -7.80
CA VAL A 308 0.85 -11.72 -7.96
C VAL A 308 2.23 -12.34 -7.74
N ARG A 309 3.28 -11.80 -8.36
CA ARG A 309 4.65 -12.26 -8.15
C ARG A 309 5.03 -12.22 -6.67
N THR A 310 4.79 -11.10 -6.00
CA THR A 310 5.21 -10.90 -4.62
C THR A 310 4.46 -11.85 -3.68
N MET A 311 3.15 -12.06 -3.89
CA MET A 311 2.38 -13.07 -3.15
C MET A 311 2.93 -14.49 -3.34
N ILE A 312 3.25 -14.88 -4.58
CA ILE A 312 3.85 -16.20 -4.88
C ILE A 312 5.17 -16.34 -4.13
N ILE A 313 6.06 -15.35 -4.21
CA ILE A 313 7.38 -15.39 -3.57
C ILE A 313 7.26 -15.44 -2.04
N GLN A 314 6.44 -14.58 -1.45
CA GLN A 314 6.25 -14.53 0.01
C GLN A 314 5.63 -15.82 0.56
N THR A 315 4.78 -16.48 -0.23
CA THR A 315 4.18 -17.76 0.17
C THR A 315 5.14 -18.93 -0.04
N MET A 316 5.87 -18.95 -1.15
CA MET A 316 6.74 -20.06 -1.54
C MET A 316 8.08 -20.07 -0.80
N ILE A 317 8.68 -18.93 -0.49
CA ILE A 317 9.99 -18.89 0.18
C ILE A 317 9.96 -19.62 1.53
N PRO A 318 9.02 -19.36 2.46
CA PRO A 318 8.99 -20.06 3.74
C PRO A 318 8.77 -21.57 3.60
N VAL A 319 7.88 -21.98 2.68
CA VAL A 319 7.65 -23.40 2.37
C VAL A 319 8.90 -24.05 1.82
N LEU A 320 9.58 -23.39 0.88
CA LEU A 320 10.81 -23.86 0.27
C LEU A 320 11.95 -23.96 1.28
N LEU A 321 12.13 -22.96 2.14
CA LEU A 321 13.11 -22.99 3.22
C LEU A 321 12.85 -24.20 4.13
N PHE A 322 11.61 -24.37 4.56
CA PHE A 322 11.22 -25.46 5.43
C PHE A 322 11.47 -26.82 4.78
N THR A 323 10.98 -27.06 3.57
CA THR A 323 11.16 -28.35 2.88
C THR A 323 12.63 -28.61 2.53
N SER A 324 13.37 -27.59 2.11
CA SER A 324 14.79 -27.72 1.79
C SER A 324 15.61 -28.14 3.00
N PHE A 325 15.39 -27.54 4.17
CA PHE A 325 16.15 -27.88 5.37
C PHE A 325 15.61 -29.11 6.11
N LEU A 326 14.36 -29.50 5.90
CA LEU A 326 13.79 -30.71 6.49
C LEU A 326 14.22 -31.98 5.74
N PHE A 327 14.28 -31.93 4.42
CA PHE A 327 14.47 -33.12 3.58
C PHE A 327 15.85 -33.20 2.91
N LEU A 328 16.61 -32.11 2.86
CA LEU A 328 17.92 -32.09 2.20
C LEU A 328 19.04 -31.80 3.21
N PRO A 329 20.25 -32.36 2.97
CA PRO A 329 21.45 -31.93 3.68
C PRO A 329 21.63 -30.39 3.64
N MET A 330 22.23 -29.81 4.68
CA MET A 330 22.36 -28.36 4.82
C MET A 330 22.97 -27.70 3.56
N ALA A 331 24.02 -28.29 2.98
CA ALA A 331 24.69 -27.74 1.81
C ALA A 331 23.77 -27.68 0.58
N THR A 332 23.01 -28.75 0.31
CA THR A 332 22.07 -28.78 -0.81
C THR A 332 20.85 -27.91 -0.56
N GLY A 333 20.36 -27.84 0.68
CA GLY A 333 19.29 -26.92 1.07
C GLY A 333 19.64 -25.45 0.81
N ILE A 334 20.85 -25.02 1.18
CA ILE A 334 21.36 -23.67 0.89
C ILE A 334 21.39 -23.40 -0.63
N LEU A 335 21.84 -24.37 -1.44
CA LEU A 335 21.88 -24.22 -2.89
C LEU A 335 20.48 -24.06 -3.51
N VAL A 336 19.50 -24.85 -3.05
CA VAL A 336 18.10 -24.77 -3.53
C VAL A 336 17.50 -23.41 -3.19
N VAL A 337 17.69 -22.93 -1.97
CA VAL A 337 17.23 -21.61 -1.52
C VAL A 337 17.91 -20.50 -2.34
N GLY A 338 19.22 -20.60 -2.55
CA GLY A 338 19.97 -19.66 -3.39
C GLY A 338 19.44 -19.59 -4.81
N ALA A 339 19.17 -20.74 -5.44
CA ALA A 339 18.59 -20.81 -6.78
C ALA A 339 17.19 -20.16 -6.85
N ALA A 340 16.35 -20.37 -5.84
CA ALA A 340 15.04 -19.74 -5.77
C ALA A 340 15.10 -18.22 -5.58
N LEU A 341 16.06 -17.71 -4.79
CA LEU A 341 16.29 -16.27 -4.65
C LEU A 341 16.77 -15.64 -5.96
N ILE A 342 17.64 -16.32 -6.71
CA ILE A 342 18.07 -15.88 -8.04
C ILE A 342 16.87 -15.85 -9.00
N LEU A 343 16.03 -16.89 -9.01
CA LEU A 343 14.82 -16.91 -9.83
C LEU A 343 13.83 -15.78 -9.45
N ALA A 344 13.67 -15.53 -8.15
CA ALA A 344 12.89 -14.41 -7.64
C ALA A 344 13.46 -13.07 -8.16
N MET A 345 14.77 -12.88 -8.15
CA MET A 345 15.40 -11.67 -8.69
C MET A 345 15.23 -11.55 -10.21
N MET A 346 15.41 -12.64 -10.96
CA MET A 346 15.26 -12.66 -12.42
C MET A 346 13.83 -12.33 -12.85
N THR A 347 12.81 -12.87 -12.14
CA THR A 347 11.42 -12.53 -12.41
C THR A 347 11.09 -11.07 -12.11
N HIS A 348 11.76 -10.44 -11.13
CA HIS A 348 11.64 -9.00 -10.88
C HIS A 348 12.14 -8.19 -12.08
N LEU A 349 13.37 -8.47 -12.50
CA LEU A 349 14.01 -7.77 -13.62
C LEU A 349 13.24 -7.96 -14.93
N LEU A 350 12.65 -9.14 -15.14
CA LEU A 350 11.83 -9.43 -16.30
C LEU A 350 10.52 -8.61 -16.28
N ILE A 351 9.80 -8.57 -15.15
CA ILE A 351 8.58 -7.75 -15.03
C ILE A 351 8.91 -6.27 -15.19
N GLU A 352 9.99 -5.80 -14.56
CA GLU A 352 10.43 -4.41 -14.67
C GLU A 352 10.77 -4.06 -16.12
N LYS A 353 11.54 -4.90 -16.81
CA LYS A 353 11.93 -4.63 -18.20
C LYS A 353 10.75 -4.69 -19.18
N LEU A 354 9.79 -5.58 -18.97
CA LEU A 354 8.68 -5.79 -19.91
C LEU A 354 7.49 -4.84 -19.67
N TYR A 355 7.27 -4.40 -18.43
CA TYR A 355 6.02 -3.72 -18.04
C TYR A 355 6.23 -2.40 -17.29
N LYS A 356 7.46 -1.97 -17.00
CA LYS A 356 7.66 -0.65 -16.39
C LYS A 356 7.34 0.43 -17.40
N THR A 357 6.22 1.10 -17.18
CA THR A 357 5.80 2.24 -18.00
C THR A 357 6.63 3.47 -17.65
N GLU A 358 7.25 4.07 -18.65
CA GLU A 358 7.81 5.41 -18.54
C GLU A 358 6.69 6.43 -18.68
N LYS A 359 6.70 7.49 -17.86
CA LYS A 359 5.76 8.60 -18.05
C LYS A 359 6.01 9.17 -19.45
N THR A 360 5.00 9.11 -20.30
CA THR A 360 5.04 9.71 -21.63
C THR A 360 5.34 11.20 -21.47
N SER A 361 6.28 11.70 -22.28
CA SER A 361 6.56 13.13 -22.36
C SER A 361 5.28 13.88 -22.72
N PHE A 362 5.17 15.13 -22.27
CA PHE A 362 4.02 15.97 -22.58
C PHE A 362 3.71 15.93 -24.08
N PRO A 363 2.45 15.67 -24.46
CA PRO A 363 2.09 15.54 -25.86
C PRO A 363 2.33 16.86 -26.59
N GLU A 364 3.13 16.82 -27.66
CA GLU A 364 3.31 17.99 -28.53
C GLU A 364 2.01 18.31 -29.28
N PHE A 365 1.80 19.60 -29.56
CA PHE A 365 0.65 20.06 -30.32
C PHE A 365 0.79 19.66 -31.78
N ASP A 366 -0.17 18.86 -32.27
CA ASP A 366 -0.28 18.52 -33.68
C ASP A 366 -1.55 19.17 -34.25
N LYS A 367 -1.35 20.04 -35.25
CA LYS A 367 -2.42 20.80 -35.88
C LYS A 367 -3.37 19.90 -36.68
N VAL A 368 -2.87 18.83 -37.30
CA VAL A 368 -3.68 17.89 -38.09
C VAL A 368 -4.57 17.08 -37.15
N GLU A 369 -4.01 16.61 -36.05
CA GLU A 369 -4.74 15.90 -35.01
C GLU A 369 -5.81 16.78 -34.36
N TYR A 370 -5.49 18.04 -34.08
CA TYR A 370 -6.44 19.03 -33.56
C TYR A 370 -7.61 19.28 -34.52
N GLN A 371 -7.35 19.43 -35.82
CA GLN A 371 -8.41 19.61 -36.83
C GLN A 371 -9.32 18.38 -36.89
N ALA A 372 -8.74 17.18 -36.93
CA ALA A 372 -9.51 15.94 -36.90
C ALA A 372 -10.36 15.79 -35.63
N PHE A 373 -9.84 16.24 -34.48
CA PHE A 373 -10.58 16.28 -33.23
C PHE A 373 -11.74 17.27 -33.27
N CYS A 374 -11.54 18.46 -33.86
CA CYS A 374 -12.59 19.46 -34.02
C CYS A 374 -13.73 18.97 -34.92
N ASP A 375 -13.40 18.23 -35.98
CA ASP A 375 -14.39 17.71 -36.93
C ASP A 375 -15.27 16.62 -36.30
N ASN A 376 -14.69 15.77 -35.44
CA ASN A 376 -15.44 14.71 -34.77
C ASN A 376 -14.84 14.34 -33.39
N PRO A 377 -15.22 15.06 -32.31
CA PRO A 377 -14.73 14.79 -30.97
C PRO A 377 -15.16 13.42 -30.42
N ASP A 378 -16.24 12.83 -30.94
CA ASP A 378 -16.76 11.54 -30.49
C ASP A 378 -15.83 10.36 -30.81
N LEU A 379 -15.08 10.45 -31.92
CA LEU A 379 -14.10 9.43 -32.30
C LEU A 379 -13.02 9.21 -31.23
N TRP A 380 -12.81 10.20 -30.35
CA TRP A 380 -11.83 10.13 -29.29
C TRP A 380 -12.33 9.43 -28.02
N LEU A 381 -13.65 9.32 -27.83
CA LEU A 381 -14.21 8.54 -26.72
C LEU A 381 -14.05 7.03 -26.95
N ASP A 382 -14.15 6.60 -28.21
CA ASP A 382 -14.19 5.18 -28.59
C ASP A 382 -12.86 4.64 -29.13
N LYS A 383 -11.85 5.50 -29.32
CA LYS A 383 -10.56 5.06 -29.86
C LYS A 383 -9.93 4.06 -28.87
N PRO A 384 -9.83 2.76 -29.21
CA PRO A 384 -9.33 1.76 -28.28
C PRO A 384 -7.91 2.14 -27.88
N VAL A 385 -7.65 2.14 -26.57
CA VAL A 385 -6.29 2.20 -26.06
C VAL A 385 -5.54 1.05 -26.71
N ILE A 386 -4.47 1.35 -27.43
CA ILE A 386 -3.69 0.34 -28.17
C ILE A 386 -3.11 -0.61 -27.13
N ASN A 387 -3.80 -1.73 -26.90
CA ASN A 387 -3.38 -2.70 -25.92
C ASN A 387 -2.18 -3.45 -26.49
N LYS A 388 -0.97 -2.97 -26.18
CA LYS A 388 0.28 -3.65 -26.53
C LYS A 388 0.35 -5.07 -25.93
N ASN A 389 -0.49 -5.36 -24.94
CA ASN A 389 -0.50 -6.61 -24.18
C ASN A 389 -1.84 -7.35 -24.34
N ALA A 390 -2.14 -7.84 -25.55
CA ALA A 390 -3.33 -8.66 -25.85
C ALA A 390 -3.47 -9.94 -24.98
N LEU A 391 -2.41 -10.31 -24.25
CA LEU A 391 -2.39 -11.43 -23.29
C LEU A 391 -3.25 -11.18 -22.05
N PHE A 392 -3.49 -9.92 -21.68
CA PHE A 392 -4.33 -9.55 -20.54
C PHE A 392 -5.51 -8.72 -21.06
N ASN A 393 -6.47 -9.38 -21.70
CA ASN A 393 -7.76 -8.77 -21.97
C ASN A 393 -8.38 -8.33 -20.64
N GLU A 394 -8.91 -7.11 -20.58
CA GLU A 394 -9.53 -6.57 -19.37
C GLU A 394 -10.53 -7.60 -18.82
N PRO A 395 -10.50 -7.92 -17.52
CA PRO A 395 -11.54 -8.72 -16.92
C PRO A 395 -12.86 -8.01 -17.20
N LYS A 396 -13.76 -8.66 -17.96
CA LYS A 396 -15.13 -8.19 -18.14
C LYS A 396 -15.73 -8.11 -16.74
N LEU A 397 -15.86 -6.90 -16.22
CA LEU A 397 -16.62 -6.65 -15.00
C LEU A 397 -18.02 -7.26 -15.19
N PRO A 398 -18.61 -7.88 -14.15
CA PRO A 398 -20.02 -8.20 -14.17
C PRO A 398 -20.80 -6.93 -14.55
N GLY A 399 -21.77 -7.09 -15.45
CA GLY A 399 -22.35 -6.01 -16.23
C GLY A 399 -22.75 -4.78 -15.39
N ARG A 400 -22.43 -3.62 -15.97
CA ARG A 400 -22.75 -2.25 -15.53
C ARG A 400 -24.27 -1.95 -15.56
N GLY A 401 -25.08 -2.85 -15.01
CA GLY A 401 -26.55 -2.77 -14.96
C GLY A 401 -27.10 -2.66 -13.53
N GLU A 402 -26.27 -2.90 -12.53
CA GLU A 402 -26.57 -2.55 -11.14
C GLU A 402 -25.47 -1.59 -10.70
N GLU A 403 -25.85 -0.36 -10.37
CA GLU A 403 -25.20 0.30 -9.25
C GLU A 403 -25.35 -0.67 -8.09
N VAL A 404 -24.37 -1.56 -7.92
CA VAL A 404 -24.12 -2.17 -6.63
C VAL A 404 -23.76 -0.97 -5.79
N GLU A 405 -24.78 -0.38 -5.14
CA GLU A 405 -24.62 0.10 -3.79
C GLU A 405 -23.78 -0.99 -3.12
N LEU A 406 -22.48 -0.74 -3.01
CA LEU A 406 -21.63 -1.40 -2.06
C LEU A 406 -22.20 -0.97 -0.71
N GLN A 407 -23.33 -1.58 -0.33
CA GLN A 407 -23.77 -1.66 1.03
C GLN A 407 -22.51 -2.04 1.80
N PRO A 408 -22.17 -1.28 2.84
CA PRO A 408 -20.88 -1.41 3.47
C PRO A 408 -20.81 -2.84 4.01
N LEU A 409 -19.95 -3.66 3.41
CA LEU A 409 -19.47 -4.95 3.96
C LEU A 409 -18.73 -4.77 5.31
N LEU A 410 -18.78 -3.56 5.87
CA LEU A 410 -18.39 -3.17 7.21
C LEU A 410 -19.49 -2.26 7.78
N ASN A 411 -20.68 -2.82 8.05
CA ASN A 411 -21.60 -2.20 9.00
C ASN A 411 -20.99 -2.37 10.40
N PRO A 412 -20.54 -1.30 11.08
CA PRO A 412 -19.90 -1.40 12.39
C PRO A 412 -20.87 -1.87 13.51
N LYS A 413 -22.14 -2.14 13.20
CA LYS A 413 -23.10 -2.77 14.13
C LYS A 413 -23.08 -4.31 14.12
N ALA A 414 -22.22 -4.94 13.32
CA ALA A 414 -22.12 -6.40 13.22
C ALA A 414 -20.77 -6.99 13.71
N ILE A 415 -20.00 -6.22 14.48
CA ILE A 415 -18.82 -6.71 15.22
C ILE A 415 -19.03 -6.45 16.70
#